data_AF-P97959-F1
#
_entry.id   AF-P97959-F1
#
_cell.length_a   1.000
_cell.length_b   1.000
_cell.length_c   1.000
_cell.angle_alpha   90.00
_cell.angle_beta   90.00
_cell.angle_gamma   90.00
#
_symmetry.space_group_name_H-M   'P 1'
#
loop_
_entity.id
_entity.type
_entity.pdbx_description
1 polymer ?
#
loop_
_entity_poly.entity_id
_entity_poly.type
_entity_poly.pdbx_seq_one_letter_code
_entity_poly.pdbx_strand_id
1 'polypeptide(L)'
;ADRLSQPLLRMNDQGEFDKQGQFQTITWKRAFDEMEKHIKIALKEKGPTGIAMFGSGQQTVMEGVAALKLVKAGFRTNNLDPNARLCVASAVTGFMNV
;
A
#
# COMPACT_ATOMS: atom_id res chain seq x y z
N ALA A 1 -20.86 -12.17 -6.44
CA ALA A 1 -20.63 -13.38 -5.61
C ALA A 1 -19.14 -13.75 -5.62
N ASP A 2 -18.30 -12.73 -5.46
CA ASP A 2 -16.90 -12.65 -5.87
C ASP A 2 -16.08 -11.87 -4.85
N ARG A 3 -16.63 -11.71 -3.64
CA ARG A 3 -15.97 -11.05 -2.52
C ARG A 3 -14.76 -11.87 -2.11
N LEU A 4 -13.58 -11.25 -2.10
CA LEU A 4 -12.36 -11.87 -1.60
C LEU A 4 -12.50 -12.20 -0.11
N SER A 5 -12.17 -13.44 0.26
CA SER A 5 -12.27 -13.96 1.64
C SER A 5 -10.92 -14.36 2.23
N GLN A 6 -9.87 -14.47 1.42
CA GLN A 6 -8.53 -14.88 1.81
C GLN A 6 -7.46 -14.07 1.07
N PRO A 7 -6.27 -13.86 1.65
CA PRO A 7 -5.14 -13.28 0.94
C PRO A 7 -4.71 -14.14 -0.25
N LEU A 8 -4.32 -13.48 -1.34
CA LEU A 8 -3.85 -14.12 -2.56
C LEU A 8 -2.42 -13.65 -2.85
N LEU A 9 -1.52 -14.59 -3.11
CA LEU A 9 -0.13 -14.33 -3.48
C LEU A 9 0.16 -14.96 -4.84
N ARG A 10 0.93 -14.26 -5.68
CA ARG A 10 1.43 -14.86 -6.92
C ARG A 10 2.57 -15.83 -6.60
N MET A 11 2.42 -17.07 -7.03
CA MET A 11 3.39 -18.12 -6.73
C MET A 11 3.72 -18.96 -7.96
N ASN A 12 4.95 -19.46 -8.01
CA ASN A 12 5.37 -20.49 -8.97
C ASN A 12 4.97 -21.90 -8.48
N ASP A 13 5.30 -22.93 -9.26
CA ASP A 13 4.99 -24.33 -8.94
C ASP A 13 5.71 -24.85 -7.67
N GLN A 14 6.77 -24.16 -7.24
CA GLN A 14 7.52 -24.48 -6.02
C GLN A 14 6.93 -23.80 -4.78
N GLY A 15 5.88 -22.99 -4.92
CA GLY A 15 5.23 -22.27 -3.82
C GLY A 15 5.99 -21.01 -3.37
N GLU A 16 6.95 -20.54 -4.18
CA GLU A 16 7.71 -19.32 -3.91
C GLU A 16 7.02 -18.12 -4.55
N PHE A 17 7.25 -16.93 -3.98
CA PHE A 17 6.76 -15.69 -4.59
C PHE A 17 7.36 -15.48 -5.97
N ASP A 18 6.50 -15.33 -6.97
CA ASP A 18 6.89 -15.09 -8.36
C ASP A 18 5.98 -14.02 -8.96
N LYS A 19 6.55 -12.98 -9.57
CA LYS A 19 5.77 -11.89 -10.18
C LYS A 19 4.96 -12.36 -11.40
N GLN A 20 5.41 -13.40 -12.07
CA GLN A 20 4.76 -14.02 -13.23
C GLN A 20 3.84 -15.18 -12.81
N GLY A 21 3.87 -15.58 -11.54
CA GLY A 21 3.04 -16.64 -10.99
C GLY A 21 1.54 -16.33 -11.00
N GLN A 22 0.74 -17.41 -10.88
CA GLN A 22 -0.71 -17.32 -10.70
C GLN A 22 -1.07 -17.05 -9.24
N PHE A 23 -2.23 -16.43 -9.01
CA PHE A 23 -2.70 -16.20 -7.64
C PHE A 23 -3.13 -17.50 -6.98
N GLN A 24 -2.60 -17.73 -5.79
CA GLN A 24 -2.92 -18.85 -4.94
C GLN A 24 -3.28 -18.33 -3.54
N THR A 25 -4.17 -19.04 -2.85
CA THR A 25 -4.63 -18.66 -1.49
C THR A 25 -3.53 -18.92 -0.47
N ILE A 26 -3.33 -17.97 0.45
CA ILE A 26 -2.33 -18.07 1.51
C ILE A 26 -2.88 -17.55 2.84
N THR A 27 -2.17 -17.82 3.93
CA THR A 27 -2.51 -17.29 5.25
C THR A 27 -2.14 -15.81 5.38
N TRP A 28 -2.80 -15.10 6.29
CA TRP A 28 -2.43 -13.72 6.65
C TRP A 28 -0.98 -13.60 7.10
N LYS A 29 -0.48 -14.58 7.87
CA LYS A 29 0.92 -14.60 8.30
C LYS A 29 1.85 -14.61 7.09
N ARG A 30 1.61 -15.51 6.12
CA ARG A 30 2.42 -15.61 4.90
C ARG A 30 2.38 -14.32 4.07
N ALA A 31 1.21 -13.68 4.00
CA ALA A 31 1.05 -12.42 3.26
C ALA A 31 1.91 -11.31 3.86
N PHE A 32 1.87 -11.16 5.19
CA PHE A 32 2.69 -10.17 5.89
C PHE A 32 4.18 -10.51 5.88
N ASP A 33 4.56 -11.80 5.98
CA ASP A 33 5.97 -12.22 5.90
C ASP A 33 6.59 -11.79 4.54
N GLU A 34 5.87 -11.96 3.42
CA GLU A 34 6.36 -11.52 2.10
C GLU A 34 6.36 -9.99 1.96
N MET A 35 5.32 -9.30 2.44
CA MET A 35 5.30 -7.83 2.46
C MET A 35 6.49 -7.26 3.25
N GLU A 36 6.77 -7.81 4.44
CA GLU A 36 7.87 -7.40 5.29
C GLU A 36 9.23 -7.58 4.59
N LYS A 37 9.46 -8.76 4.00
CA LYS A 37 10.68 -9.06 3.23
C LYS A 37 10.91 -8.00 2.15
N HIS A 38 9.91 -7.73 1.33
CA HIS A 38 10.04 -6.79 0.21
C HIS A 38 10.15 -5.33 0.65
N ILE A 39 9.41 -4.92 1.70
CA ILE A 39 9.53 -3.58 2.29
C ILE A 39 10.94 -3.37 2.85
N LYS A 40 11.50 -4.36 3.58
CA LYS A 40 12.86 -4.27 4.12
C LYS A 40 13.92 -4.17 3.02
N ILE A 41 13.78 -4.93 1.94
CA ILE A 41 14.67 -4.83 0.76
C ILE A 41 14.61 -3.42 0.17
N ALA A 42 13.40 -2.91 -0.11
CA ALA A 42 13.22 -1.58 -0.70
C ALA A 42 13.76 -0.46 0.21
N LEU A 43 13.53 -0.54 1.52
CA LEU A 43 14.07 0.41 2.50
C LEU A 43 15.60 0.35 2.57
N LYS A 44 16.21 -0.83 2.49
CA LYS A 44 17.67 -0.98 2.51
C LYS A 44 18.31 -0.41 1.24
N GLU A 45 17.70 -0.64 0.08
CA GLU A 45 18.28 -0.24 -1.20
C GLU A 45 18.02 1.23 -1.56
N LYS A 46 16.84 1.75 -1.24
CA LYS A 46 16.38 3.07 -1.69
C LYS A 46 16.02 4.03 -0.55
N GLY A 47 16.12 3.58 0.70
CA GLY A 47 15.67 4.36 1.85
C GLY A 47 14.14 4.56 1.85
N PRO A 48 13.64 5.53 2.65
CA PRO A 48 12.22 5.84 2.75
C PRO A 48 11.50 6.15 1.42
N THR A 49 12.22 6.69 0.43
CA THR A 49 11.64 7.03 -0.88
C THR A 49 11.35 5.80 -1.75
N GLY A 50 11.86 4.62 -1.38
CA GLY A 50 11.54 3.35 -2.03
C GLY A 50 10.17 2.76 -1.66
N ILE A 51 9.49 3.32 -0.65
CA ILE A 51 8.17 2.89 -0.19
C ILE A 51 7.12 3.93 -0.59
N ALA A 52 5.94 3.47 -0.97
CA ALA A 52 4.79 4.32 -1.25
C ALA A 52 3.49 3.64 -0.84
N MET A 53 2.47 4.43 -0.54
CA MET A 53 1.10 3.98 -0.33
C MET A 53 0.15 4.84 -1.17
N PHE A 54 -0.77 4.19 -1.89
CA PHE A 54 -1.84 4.87 -2.58
C PHE A 54 -3.14 4.68 -1.82
N GLY A 55 -3.62 5.74 -1.18
CA GLY A 55 -4.79 5.73 -0.32
C GLY A 55 -6.10 5.91 -1.09
N SER A 56 -7.19 6.05 -0.35
CA SER A 56 -8.52 6.17 -0.93
C SER A 56 -9.41 7.09 -0.11
N GLY A 57 -10.14 8.00 -0.77
CA GLY A 57 -11.15 8.86 -0.13
C GLY A 57 -12.36 8.10 0.39
N GLN A 58 -12.49 6.82 0.05
CA GLN A 58 -13.52 5.90 0.57
C GLN A 58 -13.11 5.24 1.90
N GLN A 59 -11.87 5.43 2.36
CA GLN A 59 -11.46 4.99 3.69
C GLN A 59 -12.21 5.78 4.77
N THR A 60 -12.43 5.14 5.91
CA THR A 60 -12.86 5.86 7.11
C THR A 60 -11.78 6.87 7.52
N VAL A 61 -12.20 7.88 8.29
CA VAL A 61 -11.27 8.89 8.83
C VAL A 61 -10.13 8.23 9.60
N MET A 62 -10.43 7.22 10.42
CA MET A 62 -9.43 6.57 11.26
C MET A 62 -8.44 5.71 10.47
N GLU A 63 -8.87 5.06 9.39
CA GLU A 63 -7.98 4.35 8.48
C GLU A 63 -7.03 5.32 7.77
N GLY A 64 -7.53 6.48 7.33
CA GLY A 64 -6.70 7.53 6.75
C GLY A 64 -5.65 8.07 7.72
N VAL A 65 -6.03 8.29 8.99
CA VAL A 65 -5.10 8.71 10.05
C VAL A 65 -4.05 7.64 10.35
N ALA A 66 -4.45 6.36 10.41
CA ALA A 66 -3.53 5.26 10.63
C ALA A 66 -2.50 5.15 9.48
N ALA A 67 -2.95 5.22 8.24
CA ALA A 67 -2.10 5.26 7.05
C ALA A 67 -1.12 6.45 7.07
N LEU A 68 -1.62 7.64 7.43
CA LEU A 68 -0.80 8.84 7.55
C LEU A 68 0.34 8.66 8.56
N LYS A 69 0.03 8.13 9.75
CA LYS A 69 1.04 7.87 10.80
C LYS A 69 2.03 6.79 10.37
N LEU A 70 1.56 5.68 9.80
CA LEU A 70 2.43 4.61 9.32
C LEU A 70 3.42 5.13 8.28
N VAL A 71 2.96 5.87 7.28
CA VAL A 71 3.80 6.29 6.15
C VAL A 71 4.69 7.48 6.52
N LYS A 72 4.12 8.55 7.10
CA LYS A 72 4.88 9.78 7.38
C LYS A 72 5.73 9.69 8.64
N ALA A 73 5.24 9.06 9.70
CA ALA A 73 6.00 8.95 10.96
C ALA A 73 6.75 7.62 11.07
N GLY A 74 6.16 6.51 10.62
CA GLY A 74 6.78 5.19 10.65
C GLY A 74 7.85 5.01 9.57
N PHE A 75 7.45 4.93 8.30
CA PHE A 75 8.37 4.78 7.17
C PHE A 75 9.14 6.07 6.83
N ARG A 76 8.76 7.20 7.42
CA ARG A 76 9.43 8.51 7.27
C ARG A 76 9.51 8.97 5.82
N THR A 77 8.43 8.76 5.08
CA THR A 77 8.31 9.19 3.68
C THR A 77 7.03 9.99 3.46
N ASN A 78 7.08 10.92 2.50
CA ASN A 78 5.89 11.67 2.06
C ASN A 78 5.18 11.00 0.88
N ASN A 79 5.59 9.79 0.47
CA ASN A 79 5.00 9.00 -0.61
C ASN A 79 3.65 8.38 -0.20
N LEU A 80 2.69 9.22 0.17
CA LEU A 80 1.30 8.88 0.43
C LEU A 80 0.43 9.86 -0.34
N ASP A 81 -0.38 9.35 -1.27
CA ASP A 81 -1.36 10.14 -2.00
C ASP A 81 -2.62 9.31 -2.24
N PRO A 82 -3.84 9.88 -2.17
CA PRO A 82 -5.07 9.13 -2.40
C PRO A 82 -5.61 9.31 -3.82
N ASN A 83 -6.57 8.47 -4.21
CA ASN A 83 -7.37 8.67 -5.43
C ASN A 83 -8.03 10.06 -5.52
N ALA A 84 -8.31 10.71 -4.39
CA ALA A 84 -8.85 12.07 -4.32
C ALA A 84 -7.93 13.13 -4.98
N ARG A 85 -6.64 12.83 -5.18
CA ARG A 85 -5.74 13.64 -6.02
C ARG A 85 -6.34 13.91 -7.40
N LEU A 86 -6.94 12.89 -8.00
CA LEU A 86 -7.51 12.95 -9.35
C LEU A 86 -8.92 13.55 -9.37
N CYS A 87 -9.53 13.78 -8.20
CA CYS A 87 -10.90 14.27 -8.10
C CYS A 87 -10.97 15.73 -7.63
N VAL A 88 -10.36 16.03 -6.48
CA VAL A 88 -10.61 17.29 -5.76
C VAL A 88 -9.36 18.16 -5.54
N ALA A 89 -8.19 17.74 -6.03
CA ALA A 89 -6.95 18.50 -5.81
C ALA A 89 -6.99 19.93 -6.36
N SER A 90 -7.57 20.14 -7.56
CA SER A 90 -7.71 21.48 -8.14
C SER A 90 -8.66 22.36 -7.33
N ALA A 91 -9.78 21.79 -6.86
CA ALA A 91 -10.74 22.51 -6.03
C ALA A 91 -10.11 22.95 -4.70
N VAL A 92 -9.42 22.05 -4.01
CA VAL A 92 -8.72 22.36 -2.75
C VAL A 92 -7.66 23.44 -2.97
N THR A 93 -6.86 23.34 -4.03
CA THR A 93 -5.87 24.37 -4.38
C THR A 93 -6.55 25.72 -4.63
N GLY A 94 -7.69 25.74 -5.30
CA GLY A 94 -8.48 26.95 -5.50
C GLY A 94 -8.90 27.59 -4.18
N PHE A 95 -9.49 26.82 -3.26
CA PHE A 95 -9.99 27.31 -1.96
C PHE A 95 -8.87 27.72 -0.98
N MET A 96 -7.69 27.11 -1.06
CA MET A 96 -6.57 27.44 -0.17
C MET A 96 -5.82 28.72 -0.57
N ASN A 97 -6.03 29.21 -1.79
CA ASN A 97 -5.34 30.38 -2.34
C ASN A 97 -6.26 31.62 -2.44
N VAL A 98 -7.44 31.58 -1.81
CA VAL A 98 -8.34 32.72 -1.58
C VAL A 98 -8.21 33.16 -0.13
#